data_AF-R4LRE3-F1
#
_entry.id   AF-R4LRE3-F1
#
_cell.length_a   1.000
_cell.length_b   1.000
_cell.length_c   1.000
_cell.angle_alpha   90.00
_cell.angle_beta   90.00
_cell.angle_gamma   90.00
#
_symmetry.space_group_name_H-M   'P 1'
#
loop_
_entity.id
_entity.type
_entity.pdbx_description
1 polymer ?
#
loop_
_entity_poly.entity_id
_entity_poly.type
_entity_poly.pdbx_seq_one_letter_code
_entity_poly.pdbx_strand_id
1 'polypeptide(L)'
;MEIDWGALRTAAIEAMRHAYAPYSDFPVGVAALVDDGRVIVGCNVENASYGVGLCAECGLVSSLHATGGGRLVAMSCVDANGQPLMPCGRCRQLLYEHGGKDMLVEALPRPLTMAELLPHAFGPDDLDKVTGPAAVPNVPVQLAKWRGRGTVFVHPDLSGGEQVWTGYWERSGGSPGESDADKGVLEEGPNFGSAAEAVTWGRIRTSRIVVVDAEGGLSWAGEGEAPEGIGTRWEE
;
A
#
# COMPACT_ATOMS: atom_id res chain seq x y z
N MET A 1 29.12 11.53 8.25
CA MET A 1 29.37 12.04 6.89
C MET A 1 29.18 13.55 6.96
N GLU A 2 30.17 14.34 6.57
CA GLU A 2 30.05 15.79 6.54
C GLU A 2 29.33 16.22 5.25
N ILE A 3 28.36 17.13 5.35
CA ILE A 3 27.55 17.55 4.20
C ILE A 3 28.13 18.86 3.66
N ASP A 4 28.69 18.81 2.45
CA ASP A 4 29.08 20.02 1.71
C ASP A 4 27.87 20.59 0.96
N TRP A 5 27.15 21.49 1.63
CA TRP A 5 26.01 22.19 1.07
C TRP A 5 26.35 23.04 -0.16
N GLY A 6 27.55 23.62 -0.19
CA GLY A 6 28.01 24.42 -1.34
C GLY A 6 28.15 23.56 -2.59
N ALA A 7 28.80 22.41 -2.46
CA ALA A 7 28.95 21.45 -3.56
C ALA A 7 27.60 20.89 -4.04
N LEU A 8 26.69 20.53 -3.13
CA LEU A 8 25.33 20.10 -3.50
C LEU A 8 24.59 21.20 -4.25
N ARG A 9 24.63 22.44 -3.76
CA ARG A 9 23.97 23.57 -4.43
C ARG A 9 24.55 23.83 -5.82
N THR A 10 25.87 23.78 -5.98
CA THR A 10 26.51 23.91 -7.30
C THR A 10 26.04 22.81 -8.25
N ALA A 11 25.98 21.55 -7.80
CA ALA A 11 25.48 20.46 -8.63
C ALA A 11 24.00 20.63 -8.99
N ALA A 12 23.17 21.14 -8.08
CA ALA A 12 21.76 21.44 -8.34
C ALA A 12 21.60 22.56 -9.39
N ILE A 13 22.43 23.63 -9.32
CA ILE A 13 22.45 24.71 -10.31
C ILE A 13 22.84 24.19 -11.69
N GLU A 14 23.83 23.29 -11.78
CA GLU A 14 24.18 22.69 -13.07
C GLU A 14 23.04 21.81 -13.62
N ALA A 15 22.40 21.00 -12.77
CA ALA A 15 21.26 20.17 -13.16
C ALA A 15 20.08 21.01 -13.67
N MET A 16 19.79 22.14 -13.01
CA MET A 16 18.72 23.07 -13.38
C MET A 16 18.82 23.54 -14.83
N ARG A 17 20.04 23.70 -15.37
CA ARG A 17 20.27 24.14 -16.75
C ARG A 17 19.75 23.15 -17.80
N HIS A 18 19.47 21.92 -17.38
CA HIS A 18 18.90 20.87 -18.23
C HIS A 18 17.38 20.75 -18.11
N ALA A 19 16.74 21.58 -17.28
CA ALA A 19 15.30 21.57 -17.10
C ALA A 19 14.56 21.78 -18.43
N TYR A 20 13.54 20.97 -18.65
CA TYR A 20 12.57 21.20 -19.72
C TYR A 20 11.36 21.89 -19.10
N ALA A 21 11.35 23.23 -19.12
CA ALA A 21 10.30 24.03 -18.50
C ALA A 21 9.74 25.15 -19.42
N PRO A 22 9.31 24.84 -20.66
CA PRO A 22 8.88 25.85 -21.62
C PRO A 22 7.49 26.43 -21.33
N TYR A 23 6.74 25.90 -20.37
CA TYR A 23 5.38 26.34 -20.08
C TYR A 23 5.33 27.29 -18.88
N SER A 24 6.11 27.01 -17.82
CA SER A 24 6.19 27.89 -16.65
C SER A 24 7.32 28.90 -16.71
N ASP A 25 8.33 28.67 -17.56
CA ASP A 25 9.62 29.38 -17.52
C ASP A 25 10.29 29.34 -16.12
N PHE A 26 10.01 28.27 -15.35
CA PHE A 26 10.50 28.08 -14.00
C PHE A 26 11.39 26.82 -13.91
N PRO A 27 12.67 26.91 -14.32
CA PRO A 27 13.60 25.81 -14.22
C PRO A 27 13.98 25.55 -12.76
N VAL A 28 14.01 24.27 -12.38
CA VAL A 28 14.35 23.78 -11.05
C VAL A 28 15.38 22.67 -11.19
N GLY A 29 16.41 22.71 -10.36
CA GLY A 29 17.41 21.66 -10.25
C GLY A 29 17.56 21.18 -8.81
N VAL A 30 17.97 19.92 -8.65
CA VAL A 30 18.21 19.32 -7.34
C VAL A 30 19.44 18.44 -7.39
N ALA A 31 20.17 18.39 -6.28
CA ALA A 31 21.23 17.42 -6.04
C ALA A 31 21.10 16.83 -4.64
N ALA A 32 21.44 15.56 -4.48
CA ALA A 32 21.41 14.87 -3.20
C ALA A 32 22.64 14.00 -2.97
N LEU A 33 23.07 13.96 -1.72
CA LEU A 33 24.07 13.04 -1.20
C LEU A 33 23.38 11.73 -0.79
N VAL A 34 23.90 10.61 -1.26
CA VAL A 34 23.43 9.26 -0.92
C VAL A 34 24.33 8.67 0.17
N ASP A 35 23.83 7.65 0.88
CA ASP A 35 24.51 6.99 2.00
C ASP A 35 25.82 6.27 1.63
N ASP A 36 26.04 5.96 0.35
CA ASP A 36 27.31 5.46 -0.18
C ASP A 36 28.30 6.56 -0.60
N GLY A 37 27.93 7.83 -0.41
CA GLY A 37 28.77 9.00 -0.66
C GLY A 37 28.66 9.58 -2.08
N ARG A 38 27.87 8.98 -2.98
CA ARG A 38 27.67 9.54 -4.32
C ARG A 38 26.74 10.75 -4.28
N VAL A 39 26.90 11.63 -5.28
CA VAL A 39 25.95 12.72 -5.55
C VAL A 39 25.15 12.38 -6.79
N ILE A 40 23.83 12.47 -6.66
CA ILE A 40 22.88 12.32 -7.77
C ILE A 40 22.14 13.63 -8.00
N VAL A 41 21.64 13.84 -9.21
CA VAL A 41 20.99 15.08 -9.63
C VAL A 41 19.66 14.83 -10.35
N GLY A 42 18.83 15.87 -10.43
CA GLY A 42 17.60 15.90 -11.21
C GLY A 42 17.20 17.33 -11.61
N CYS A 43 16.33 17.45 -12.61
CA CYS A 43 15.73 18.71 -13.05
C CYS A 43 14.25 18.49 -13.40
N ASN A 44 13.44 19.56 -13.38
CA ASN A 44 12.03 19.43 -13.73
C ASN A 44 11.83 19.23 -15.24
N VAL A 45 10.81 18.44 -15.58
CA VAL A 45 10.40 18.13 -16.94
C VAL A 45 8.90 18.33 -17.04
N GLU A 46 8.52 19.39 -17.73
CA GLU A 46 7.13 19.76 -17.93
C GLU A 46 6.48 19.01 -19.10
N ASN A 47 5.16 19.13 -19.16
CA ASN A 47 4.35 18.55 -20.21
C ASN A 47 3.16 19.47 -20.53
N ALA A 48 2.69 19.46 -21.78
CA ALA A 48 1.50 20.21 -22.19
C ALA A 48 0.24 19.81 -21.39
N SER A 49 0.14 18.55 -20.96
CA SER A 49 -0.81 18.13 -19.93
C SER A 49 -0.18 18.38 -18.56
N TYR A 50 -0.46 19.55 -17.97
CA TYR A 50 0.34 20.06 -16.84
C TYR A 50 0.38 19.10 -15.63
N GLY A 51 -0.68 18.31 -15.42
CA GLY A 51 -0.77 17.35 -14.31
C GLY A 51 0.23 16.19 -14.36
N VAL A 52 0.89 15.94 -15.50
CA VAL A 52 1.92 14.89 -15.62
C VAL A 52 3.35 15.43 -15.56
N GLY A 53 3.52 16.71 -15.22
CA GLY A 53 4.83 17.32 -15.00
C GLY A 53 5.62 16.64 -13.87
N LEU A 54 6.91 16.45 -14.11
CA LEU A 54 7.83 15.85 -13.14
C LEU A 54 8.66 16.96 -12.50
N CYS A 55 8.64 17.02 -11.17
CA CYS A 55 9.52 17.90 -10.43
C CYS A 55 10.97 17.38 -10.47
N ALA A 56 11.93 18.24 -10.16
CA ALA A 56 13.35 17.88 -10.15
C ALA A 56 13.65 16.71 -9.19
N GLU A 57 13.00 16.70 -8.03
CA GLU A 57 13.15 15.66 -7.02
C GLU A 57 12.58 14.31 -7.47
N CYS A 58 11.59 14.29 -8.38
CA CYS A 58 11.12 13.04 -9.00
C CYS A 58 12.21 12.43 -9.89
N GLY A 59 12.86 13.26 -10.71
CA GLY A 59 14.01 12.84 -11.53
C GLY A 59 15.16 12.33 -10.68
N LEU A 60 15.43 13.00 -9.54
CA LEU A 60 16.44 12.58 -8.58
C LEU A 60 16.15 11.21 -7.96
N VAL A 61 14.90 10.93 -7.58
CA VAL A 61 14.51 9.61 -7.06
C VAL A 61 14.66 8.52 -8.13
N SER A 62 14.29 8.79 -9.38
CA SER A 62 14.57 7.87 -10.49
C SER A 62 16.08 7.61 -10.64
N SER A 63 16.89 8.67 -10.53
CA SER A 63 18.35 8.60 -10.59
C SER A 63 18.95 7.78 -9.44
N LEU A 64 18.41 7.90 -8.22
CA LEU A 64 18.82 7.10 -7.06
C LEU A 64 18.77 5.60 -7.38
N HIS A 65 17.63 5.12 -7.85
CA HIS A 65 17.44 3.69 -8.16
C HIS A 65 18.19 3.26 -9.40
N ALA A 66 18.19 4.08 -10.46
CA ALA A 66 18.93 3.78 -11.69
C ALA A 66 20.46 3.67 -11.47
N THR A 67 20.98 4.30 -10.42
CA THR A 67 22.42 4.31 -10.07
C THR A 67 22.78 3.37 -8.92
N GLY A 68 21.88 2.47 -8.50
CA GLY A 68 22.19 1.41 -7.52
C GLY A 68 21.41 1.46 -6.21
N GLY A 69 20.45 2.38 -6.05
CA GLY A 69 19.60 2.47 -4.85
C GLY A 69 20.33 3.01 -3.61
N GLY A 70 19.84 2.71 -2.41
CA GLY A 70 20.37 3.28 -1.15
C GLY A 70 19.48 4.38 -0.59
N ARG A 71 20.04 5.20 0.30
CA ARG A 71 19.27 6.18 1.09
C ARG A 71 19.75 7.61 0.87
N LEU A 72 18.81 8.54 0.72
CA LEU A 72 19.10 9.96 0.64
C LEU A 72 19.48 10.49 2.03
N VAL A 73 20.64 11.15 2.13
CA VAL A 73 21.15 11.73 3.37
C VAL A 73 20.82 13.23 3.45
N ALA A 74 21.10 13.95 2.37
CA ALA A 74 20.88 15.40 2.29
C ALA A 74 20.61 15.85 0.86
N MET A 75 19.85 16.91 0.65
CA MET A 75 19.63 17.49 -0.68
C MET A 75 19.61 19.02 -0.70
N SER A 76 20.03 19.60 -1.83
CA SER A 76 19.80 21.01 -2.18
C SER A 76 18.94 21.07 -3.43
N CYS A 77 17.84 21.84 -3.38
CA CYS A 77 16.96 22.13 -4.51
C CYS A 77 17.02 23.62 -4.77
N VAL A 78 17.08 24.05 -6.03
CA VAL A 78 17.26 25.46 -6.40
C VAL A 78 16.29 25.92 -7.47
N ASP A 79 15.93 27.20 -7.40
CA ASP A 79 15.20 27.91 -8.45
C ASP A 79 16.14 28.53 -9.51
N ALA A 80 15.57 29.19 -10.51
CA ALA A 80 16.28 29.89 -11.58
C ALA A 80 17.34 30.92 -11.10
N ASN A 81 17.24 31.40 -9.86
CA ASN A 81 18.19 32.33 -9.24
C ASN A 81 19.31 31.61 -8.46
N GLY A 82 19.35 30.28 -8.51
CA GLY A 82 20.26 29.44 -7.74
C GLY A 82 20.01 29.49 -6.23
N GLN A 83 18.82 29.93 -5.79
CA GLN A 83 18.48 30.03 -4.38
C GLN A 83 17.82 28.74 -3.89
N PRO A 84 18.06 28.33 -2.62
CA PRO A 84 17.39 27.17 -2.04
C PRO A 84 15.87 27.27 -2.14
N LEU A 85 15.24 26.22 -2.68
CA LEU A 85 13.81 26.08 -2.90
C LEU A 85 13.28 24.89 -2.10
N MET A 86 12.11 25.05 -1.49
CA MET A 86 11.48 23.97 -0.71
C MET A 86 10.74 22.97 -1.61
N PRO A 87 10.84 21.65 -1.35
CA PRO A 87 10.11 20.66 -2.10
C PRO A 87 8.60 20.82 -1.92
N CYS A 88 7.86 20.60 -3.01
CA CYS A 88 6.40 20.58 -2.98
C CYS A 88 5.87 19.36 -2.20
N GLY A 89 4.59 19.37 -1.81
CA GLY A 89 4.01 18.29 -0.98
C GLY A 89 4.20 16.89 -1.57
N ARG A 90 4.04 16.73 -2.89
CA ARG A 90 4.29 15.46 -3.59
C ARG A 90 5.74 15.01 -3.42
N CYS A 91 6.70 15.91 -3.64
CA CYS A 91 8.12 15.57 -3.53
C CYS A 91 8.51 15.27 -2.09
N ARG A 92 7.91 15.94 -1.10
CA ARG A 92 8.16 15.61 0.31
C ARG A 92 7.84 14.14 0.61
N GLN A 93 6.73 13.60 0.10
CA GLN A 93 6.38 12.20 0.30
C GLN A 93 7.37 11.25 -0.38
N LEU A 94 7.80 11.54 -1.62
CA LEU A 94 8.82 10.75 -2.32
C LEU A 94 10.17 10.75 -1.59
N LEU A 95 10.60 11.93 -1.13
CA LEU A 95 11.84 12.08 -0.39
C LEU A 95 11.77 11.36 0.97
N TYR A 96 10.61 11.39 1.62
CA TYR A 96 10.39 10.69 2.88
C TYR A 96 10.58 9.18 2.75
N GLU A 97 10.10 8.57 1.65
CA GLU A 97 10.30 7.15 1.36
C GLU A 97 11.78 6.76 1.28
N HIS A 98 12.58 7.59 0.61
CA HIS A 98 13.98 7.26 0.26
C HIS A 98 15.03 7.84 1.20
N GLY A 99 14.69 8.86 2.00
CA GLY A 99 15.56 9.46 3.00
C GLY A 99 15.10 9.20 4.43
N GLY A 100 13.81 9.03 4.64
CA GLY A 100 13.21 8.93 5.98
C GLY A 100 13.16 10.28 6.69
N LYS A 101 12.67 10.24 7.93
CA LYS A 101 12.41 11.43 8.76
C LYS A 101 13.65 12.31 9.00
N ASP A 102 14.85 11.72 9.02
CA ASP A 102 16.10 12.38 9.40
C ASP A 102 16.86 12.95 8.19
N MET A 103 16.40 12.69 6.95
CA MET A 103 16.99 13.28 5.76
C MET A 103 16.93 14.81 5.83
N LEU A 104 18.04 15.46 5.48
CA LEU A 104 18.16 16.92 5.52
C LEU A 104 17.87 17.56 4.16
N VAL A 105 17.21 18.71 4.19
CA VAL A 105 16.94 19.56 3.03
C VAL A 105 17.56 20.92 3.27
N GLU A 106 18.35 21.41 2.31
CA GLU A 106 18.94 22.74 2.37
C GLU A 106 17.84 23.79 2.44
N ALA A 107 17.86 24.61 3.50
CA ALA A 107 16.92 25.69 3.72
C ALA A 107 17.62 26.85 4.41
N LEU A 108 16.99 28.02 4.38
CA LEU A 108 17.43 29.21 5.10
C LEU A 108 16.48 29.50 6.27
N PRO A 109 16.99 29.93 7.44
CA PRO A 109 18.39 30.20 7.76
C PRO A 109 19.22 28.96 8.10
N ARG A 110 18.60 27.77 8.18
CA ARG A 110 19.27 26.49 8.44
C ARG A 110 18.60 25.36 7.67
N PRO A 111 19.32 24.24 7.41
CA PRO A 111 18.69 23.02 6.91
C PRO A 111 17.55 22.53 7.81
N LEU A 112 16.58 21.85 7.18
CA LEU A 112 15.43 21.24 7.84
C LEU A 112 15.45 19.73 7.62
N THR A 113 14.96 18.98 8.59
CA THR A 113 14.69 17.55 8.45
C THR A 113 13.40 17.30 7.69
N MET A 114 13.26 16.12 7.09
CA MET A 114 12.00 15.69 6.49
C MET A 114 10.86 15.59 7.51
N ALA A 115 11.15 15.29 8.78
CA ALA A 115 10.17 15.34 9.87
C ALA A 115 9.58 16.75 10.10
N GLU A 116 10.40 17.79 9.97
CA GLU A 116 9.95 19.19 10.06
C GLU A 116 9.14 19.62 8.83
N LEU A 117 9.49 19.11 7.65
CA LEU A 117 8.84 19.45 6.39
C LEU A 117 7.54 18.69 6.13
N LEU A 118 7.43 17.46 6.64
CA LEU A 118 6.28 16.59 6.49
C LEU A 118 5.94 15.93 7.83
N PRO A 119 5.44 16.70 8.81
CA PRO A 119 5.02 16.15 10.08
C PRO A 119 3.84 15.19 9.87
N HIS A 120 3.83 14.08 10.61
CA HIS A 120 2.80 13.04 10.50
C HIS A 120 2.64 12.51 9.06
N ALA A 121 3.77 12.30 8.38
CA ALA A 121 3.79 11.72 7.04
C ALA A 121 3.03 10.40 6.99
N PHE A 122 2.20 10.25 5.96
CA PHE A 122 1.56 8.97 5.66
C PHE A 122 2.64 7.93 5.32
N GLY A 123 2.49 6.70 5.82
CA GLY A 123 3.48 5.64 5.54
C GLY A 123 3.00 4.23 5.85
N PRO A 124 3.92 3.25 5.88
CA PRO A 124 3.62 1.85 6.16
C PRO A 124 2.83 1.65 7.47
N ASP A 125 3.15 2.39 8.53
CA ASP A 125 2.42 2.31 9.80
C ASP A 125 0.92 2.65 9.65
N ASP A 126 0.55 3.52 8.71
CA ASP A 126 -0.85 3.86 8.43
C ASP A 126 -1.52 2.82 7.55
N LEU A 127 -0.77 2.24 6.60
CA LEU A 127 -1.22 1.10 5.82
C LEU A 127 -1.48 -0.08 6.75
N ASP A 128 -0.55 -0.42 7.65
CA ASP A 128 -0.66 -1.56 8.56
C ASP A 128 -1.86 -1.46 9.53
N LYS A 129 -2.34 -0.25 9.84
CA LYS A 129 -3.59 -0.08 10.61
C LYS A 129 -4.83 -0.57 9.87
N VAL A 130 -4.79 -0.60 8.53
CA VAL A 130 -5.91 -0.98 7.66
C VAL A 130 -5.68 -2.33 6.99
N THR A 131 -4.45 -2.59 6.52
CA THR A 131 -4.04 -3.75 5.73
C THR A 131 -3.09 -4.68 6.46
N GLY A 132 -2.56 -4.29 7.62
CA GLY A 132 -1.88 -5.22 8.52
C GLY A 132 -2.84 -6.36 8.79
N PRO A 133 -2.35 -7.59 8.99
CA PRO A 133 -3.14 -8.81 8.81
C PRO A 133 -4.50 -8.60 9.43
N ALA A 134 -5.50 -8.36 8.57
CA ALA A 134 -6.86 -8.65 8.92
C ALA A 134 -6.76 -10.05 9.50
N ALA A 135 -7.40 -10.28 10.64
CA ALA A 135 -7.72 -11.65 10.95
C ALA A 135 -8.57 -12.11 9.75
N VAL A 136 -7.92 -12.62 8.69
CA VAL A 136 -8.53 -13.57 7.77
C VAL A 136 -9.16 -14.51 8.76
N PRO A 137 -10.51 -14.56 8.86
CA PRO A 137 -11.14 -15.32 9.91
C PRO A 137 -10.52 -16.69 9.80
N ASN A 138 -9.76 -17.02 10.83
CA ASN A 138 -8.74 -18.03 10.76
C ASN A 138 -9.56 -19.29 10.68
N VAL A 139 -9.88 -19.74 9.44
CA VAL A 139 -10.86 -20.79 9.16
C VAL A 139 -10.53 -21.88 10.15
N PRO A 140 -11.33 -22.06 11.23
CA PRO A 140 -10.85 -22.80 12.38
C PRO A 140 -10.30 -24.13 11.89
N VAL A 141 -9.18 -24.64 12.44
CA VAL A 141 -8.55 -25.87 11.92
C VAL A 141 -9.56 -27.02 11.76
N GLN A 142 -10.60 -27.01 12.58
CA GLN A 142 -11.77 -27.88 12.54
C GLN A 142 -12.59 -27.82 11.23
N LEU A 143 -12.54 -26.70 10.50
CA LEU A 143 -13.14 -26.48 9.19
C LEU A 143 -12.28 -26.98 8.02
N ALA A 144 -10.98 -27.25 8.22
CA ALA A 144 -10.13 -27.82 7.17
C ALA A 144 -10.69 -29.15 6.61
N LYS A 145 -11.41 -29.93 7.45
CA LYS A 145 -12.09 -31.17 7.05
C LYS A 145 -13.26 -30.97 6.07
N TRP A 146 -13.76 -29.74 5.94
CA TRP A 146 -14.85 -29.38 5.04
C TRP A 146 -14.35 -28.76 3.72
N ARG A 147 -13.05 -28.47 3.62
CA ARG A 147 -12.44 -27.99 2.39
C ARG A 147 -12.63 -29.00 1.26
N GLY A 148 -12.99 -28.50 0.08
CA GLY A 148 -13.22 -29.38 -1.06
C GLY A 148 -14.60 -30.07 -1.04
N ARG A 149 -15.58 -29.63 -0.25
CA ARG A 149 -16.93 -30.25 -0.20
C ARG A 149 -18.04 -29.39 -0.82
N GLY A 150 -17.71 -28.33 -1.55
CA GLY A 150 -18.73 -27.43 -2.11
C GLY A 150 -19.45 -26.60 -1.05
N THR A 151 -18.76 -26.22 0.03
CA THR A 151 -19.34 -25.52 1.18
C THR A 151 -19.22 -24.00 1.00
N VAL A 152 -20.23 -23.25 1.42
CA VAL A 152 -20.14 -21.79 1.56
C VAL A 152 -19.81 -21.45 3.01
N PHE A 153 -18.75 -20.67 3.20
CA PHE A 153 -18.41 -20.08 4.49
C PHE A 153 -18.82 -18.62 4.50
N VAL A 154 -19.68 -18.25 5.44
CA VAL A 154 -20.10 -16.87 5.68
C VAL A 154 -19.34 -16.36 6.90
N HIS A 155 -18.63 -15.24 6.77
CA HIS A 155 -17.90 -14.65 7.89
C HIS A 155 -17.99 -13.13 7.90
N PRO A 156 -17.81 -12.48 9.06
CA PRO A 156 -17.68 -11.04 9.13
C PRO A 156 -16.32 -10.60 8.57
N ASP A 157 -16.28 -9.41 7.99
CA ASP A 157 -15.09 -8.71 7.50
C ASP A 157 -15.24 -7.20 7.77
N LEU A 158 -14.20 -6.40 7.51
CA LEU A 158 -14.22 -4.95 7.69
C LEU A 158 -14.02 -4.24 6.35
N SER A 159 -14.98 -3.39 5.99
CA SER A 159 -14.90 -2.53 4.81
C SER A 159 -15.18 -1.09 5.20
N GLY A 160 -14.19 -0.20 5.06
CA GLY A 160 -14.34 1.21 5.43
C GLY A 160 -14.55 1.46 6.93
N GLY A 161 -14.17 0.52 7.80
CA GLY A 161 -14.37 0.61 9.25
C GLY A 161 -15.74 0.09 9.74
N GLU A 162 -16.61 -0.34 8.84
CA GLU A 162 -17.88 -0.99 9.18
C GLU A 162 -17.76 -2.51 9.01
N GLN A 163 -18.46 -3.25 9.89
CA GLN A 163 -18.57 -4.70 9.74
C GLN A 163 -19.45 -5.03 8.54
N VAL A 164 -18.89 -5.77 7.61
CA VAL A 164 -19.59 -6.38 6.47
C VAL A 164 -19.53 -7.89 6.59
N TRP A 165 -20.27 -8.60 5.75
CA TRP A 165 -20.25 -10.06 5.70
C TRP A 165 -19.87 -10.53 4.30
N THR A 166 -19.09 -11.60 4.20
CA THR A 166 -18.66 -12.16 2.91
C THR A 166 -18.89 -13.66 2.90
N GLY A 167 -19.33 -14.17 1.74
CA GLY A 167 -19.53 -15.60 1.49
C GLY A 167 -18.45 -16.16 0.56
N TYR A 168 -17.78 -17.23 0.97
CA TYR A 168 -16.79 -17.93 0.14
C TYR A 168 -17.33 -19.30 -0.23
N TRP A 169 -17.63 -19.52 -1.50
CA TRP A 169 -17.99 -20.83 -2.02
C TRP A 169 -16.74 -21.58 -2.44
N GLU A 170 -16.46 -22.71 -1.81
CA GLU A 170 -15.31 -23.54 -2.19
C GLU A 170 -15.66 -24.57 -3.27
N ARG A 171 -14.66 -24.97 -4.06
CA ARG A 171 -14.78 -26.08 -5.02
C ARG A 171 -15.10 -27.39 -4.30
N SER A 172 -15.87 -28.28 -4.93
CA SER A 172 -15.95 -29.68 -4.51
C SER A 172 -14.78 -30.47 -5.10
N GLY A 173 -13.80 -30.88 -4.29
CA GLY A 173 -12.75 -31.82 -4.69
C GLY A 173 -13.31 -33.23 -4.63
N GLY A 174 -13.44 -33.88 -5.79
CA GLY A 174 -14.27 -35.08 -5.93
C GLY A 174 -13.61 -36.23 -6.70
N SER A 175 -12.43 -36.05 -7.29
CA SER A 175 -11.77 -37.11 -8.05
C SER A 175 -10.57 -37.69 -7.27
N PRO A 176 -10.44 -39.03 -7.16
CA PRO A 176 -9.24 -39.64 -6.59
C PRO A 176 -8.02 -39.25 -7.43
N GLY A 177 -7.15 -38.38 -6.91
CA GLY A 177 -5.94 -37.91 -7.57
C GLY A 177 -5.72 -36.39 -7.61
N GLU A 178 -6.70 -35.58 -7.22
CA GLU A 178 -6.56 -34.12 -7.14
C GLU A 178 -5.75 -33.69 -5.90
N SER A 179 -4.81 -32.76 -6.09
CA SER A 179 -3.93 -32.27 -5.03
C SER A 179 -4.66 -31.27 -4.12
N ASP A 180 -4.20 -31.07 -2.88
CA ASP A 180 -4.76 -30.03 -1.99
C ASP A 180 -4.60 -28.60 -2.56
N ALA A 181 -3.73 -28.41 -3.55
CA ALA A 181 -3.56 -27.15 -4.26
C ALA A 181 -4.71 -26.84 -5.26
N ASP A 182 -5.51 -27.86 -5.62
CA ASP A 182 -6.69 -27.71 -6.50
C ASP A 182 -7.98 -27.42 -5.70
N LYS A 183 -7.89 -27.40 -4.36
CA LYS A 183 -8.97 -27.04 -3.43
C LYS A 183 -8.83 -25.57 -3.05
N GLY A 184 -9.84 -24.77 -3.39
CA GLY A 184 -9.84 -23.33 -3.09
C GLY A 184 -11.20 -22.68 -3.33
N VAL A 185 -11.25 -21.37 -3.16
CA VAL A 185 -12.44 -20.55 -3.41
C VAL A 185 -12.81 -20.65 -4.89
N LEU A 186 -14.02 -21.15 -5.16
CA LEU A 186 -14.64 -21.17 -6.47
C LEU A 186 -15.24 -19.80 -6.81
N GLU A 187 -15.89 -19.17 -5.83
CA GLU A 187 -16.51 -17.86 -5.97
C GLU A 187 -16.53 -17.14 -4.63
N GLU A 188 -16.18 -15.86 -4.64
CA GLU A 188 -16.32 -14.94 -3.52
C GLU A 188 -17.54 -14.03 -3.77
N GLY A 189 -18.42 -13.94 -2.77
CA GLY A 189 -19.60 -13.09 -2.81
C GLY A 189 -19.26 -11.60 -2.60
N PRO A 190 -20.17 -10.68 -2.97
CA PRO A 190 -20.02 -9.27 -2.62
C PRO A 190 -20.07 -9.07 -1.10
N ASN A 191 -19.67 -7.89 -0.64
CA ASN A 191 -19.88 -7.48 0.75
C ASN A 191 -21.38 -7.30 1.02
N PHE A 192 -21.87 -7.99 2.05
CA PHE A 192 -23.25 -7.93 2.51
C PHE A 192 -23.36 -7.10 3.80
N GLY A 193 -24.51 -6.46 4.01
CA GLY A 193 -24.79 -5.69 5.23
C GLY A 193 -25.13 -6.57 6.43
N SER A 194 -25.44 -7.85 6.20
CA SER A 194 -25.76 -8.82 7.25
C SER A 194 -25.35 -10.25 6.91
N ALA A 195 -25.22 -11.10 7.95
CA ALA A 195 -24.99 -12.53 7.77
C ALA A 195 -26.14 -13.20 7.00
N ALA A 196 -27.38 -12.74 7.19
CA ALA A 196 -28.56 -13.30 6.54
C ALA A 196 -28.55 -13.13 5.02
N GLU A 197 -28.12 -11.96 4.54
CA GLU A 197 -27.92 -11.69 3.12
C GLU A 197 -26.82 -12.59 2.53
N ALA A 198 -25.71 -12.76 3.25
CA ALA A 198 -24.60 -13.63 2.85
C ALA A 198 -25.01 -15.12 2.82
N VAL A 199 -25.78 -15.57 3.82
CA VAL A 199 -26.35 -16.93 3.86
C VAL A 199 -27.32 -17.13 2.69
N THR A 200 -28.17 -16.14 2.40
CA THR A 200 -29.11 -16.20 1.25
C THR A 200 -28.35 -16.35 -0.06
N TRP A 201 -27.27 -15.59 -0.25
CA TRP A 201 -26.38 -15.75 -1.39
C TRP A 201 -25.74 -17.15 -1.44
N GLY A 202 -25.36 -17.71 -0.30
CA GLY A 202 -24.81 -19.07 -0.19
C GLY A 202 -25.80 -20.18 -0.56
N ARG A 203 -27.07 -20.04 -0.16
CA ARG A 203 -28.15 -21.03 -0.43
C ARG A 203 -28.41 -21.25 -1.91
N ILE A 204 -28.15 -20.24 -2.74
CA ILE A 204 -28.28 -20.36 -4.21
C ILE A 204 -27.22 -21.31 -4.78
N ARG A 205 -26.06 -21.44 -4.12
CA ARG A 205 -24.88 -22.17 -4.62
C ARG A 205 -24.76 -23.57 -4.04
N THR A 206 -25.16 -23.74 -2.78
CA THR A 206 -25.01 -25.01 -2.09
C THR A 206 -25.99 -25.14 -0.93
N SER A 207 -26.37 -26.38 -0.63
CA SER A 207 -27.10 -26.72 0.59
C SER A 207 -26.20 -26.76 1.83
N ARG A 208 -24.88 -26.59 1.66
CA ARG A 208 -23.87 -26.69 2.73
C ARG A 208 -23.34 -25.32 3.10
N ILE A 209 -23.86 -24.74 4.18
CA ILE A 209 -23.51 -23.38 4.59
C ILE A 209 -23.08 -23.37 6.05
N VAL A 210 -21.92 -22.80 6.31
CA VAL A 210 -21.37 -22.61 7.65
C VAL A 210 -21.20 -21.12 7.87
N VAL A 211 -21.79 -20.61 8.95
CA VAL A 211 -21.55 -19.25 9.43
C VAL A 211 -20.46 -19.30 10.48
N VAL A 212 -19.46 -18.43 10.31
CA VAL A 212 -18.32 -18.26 11.21
C VAL A 212 -18.47 -16.87 11.83
N ASP A 213 -18.56 -16.79 13.16
CA ASP A 213 -18.59 -15.49 13.85
C ASP A 213 -17.18 -14.89 13.99
N ALA A 214 -17.09 -13.67 14.54
CA ALA A 214 -15.82 -12.95 14.69
C ALA A 214 -14.84 -13.66 15.64
N GLU A 215 -15.36 -14.45 16.58
CA GLU A 215 -14.60 -15.24 17.55
C GLU A 215 -14.23 -16.64 17.03
N GLY A 216 -14.66 -17.01 15.81
CA GLY A 216 -14.39 -18.30 15.18
C GLY A 216 -15.38 -19.42 15.58
N GLY A 217 -16.49 -19.08 16.23
CA GLY A 217 -17.61 -19.98 16.48
C GLY A 217 -18.32 -20.39 15.18
N LEU A 218 -18.82 -21.63 15.15
CA LEU A 218 -19.37 -22.26 13.95
C LEU A 218 -20.86 -22.55 14.12
N SER A 219 -21.67 -22.10 13.15
CA SER A 219 -23.10 -22.39 13.10
C SER A 219 -23.53 -22.94 11.74
N TRP A 220 -24.47 -23.89 11.74
CA TRP A 220 -24.95 -24.56 10.53
C TRP A 220 -26.19 -23.86 9.96
N ALA A 221 -26.02 -23.22 8.80
CA ALA A 221 -27.10 -22.59 8.03
C ALA A 221 -27.55 -23.42 6.83
N GLY A 222 -26.91 -24.58 6.59
CA GLY A 222 -27.26 -25.49 5.50
C GLY A 222 -28.54 -26.29 5.73
N GLU A 223 -28.92 -27.08 4.72
CA GLU A 223 -30.07 -27.99 4.79
C GLU A 223 -29.71 -29.29 5.53
N GLY A 224 -30.72 -29.96 6.12
CA GLY A 224 -30.52 -31.22 6.84
C GLY A 224 -29.76 -31.04 8.17
N GLU A 225 -29.58 -32.12 8.93
CA GLU A 225 -28.96 -32.07 10.26
C GLU A 225 -27.56 -31.45 10.26
N ALA A 226 -27.23 -30.76 11.35
CA ALA A 226 -25.93 -30.13 11.51
C ALA A 226 -24.82 -31.20 11.56
N PRO A 227 -23.76 -31.06 10.75
CA PRO A 227 -22.69 -32.05 10.74
C PRO A 227 -21.88 -32.07 12.05
N GLU A 228 -21.24 -33.20 12.33
CA GLU A 228 -20.42 -33.39 13.54
C GLU A 228 -19.32 -32.33 13.68
N GLY A 229 -19.32 -31.63 14.83
CA GLY A 229 -18.41 -30.52 15.14
C GLY A 229 -18.97 -29.12 14.85
N ILE A 230 -20.21 -29.00 14.36
CA ILE A 230 -20.95 -27.73 14.27
C ILE A 230 -22.20 -27.90 15.14
N GLY A 231 -22.09 -27.56 16.42
CA GLY A 231 -23.08 -27.90 17.43
C GLY A 231 -24.35 -27.03 17.41
N THR A 232 -24.31 -25.88 16.72
CA THR A 232 -25.36 -24.87 16.78
C THR A 232 -25.99 -24.66 15.41
N ARG A 233 -27.32 -24.60 15.37
CA ARG A 233 -28.05 -24.12 14.19
C ARG A 233 -27.91 -22.62 14.11
N TRP A 234 -27.59 -22.11 12.93
CA TRP A 234 -27.60 -20.68 12.71
C TRP A 234 -29.05 -20.19 12.72
N GLU A 235 -29.32 -19.21 13.59
CA GLU A 235 -30.56 -18.44 13.66
C GLU A 235 -30.24 -17.00 13.28
N GLU A 236 -31.18 -16.33 12.61
CA GLU A 236 -31.04 -14.94 12.12
C GLU A 236 -31.06 -13.91 13.25
#